data_AF-A0A343W0T0-F1
#
_entry.id   AF-A0A343W0T0-F1
#
_cell.length_a   1.000
_cell.length_b   1.000
_cell.length_c   1.000
_cell.angle_alpha   90.00
_cell.angle_beta   90.00
_cell.angle_gamma   90.00
#
_symmetry.space_group_name_H-M   'P 1'
#
loop_
_entity.id
_entity.type
_entity.pdbx_description
1 polymer ?
#
loop_
_entity_poly.entity_id
_entity_poly.type
_entity_poly.pdbx_seq_one_letter_code
_entity_poly.pdbx_strand_id
1 'polypeptide(L)'
;IRVKEESEVIEGEVVEITIEKYKGTFDKNPPNNCLGKMILKTTEMETVYDLGNKMIDALQKENISAGDIICIDKGTGKITKIGRSFGKSKDFDALDPNTNFVQCPEGELQKRKELVHTVTLHDIDVINSRTQGFLALFSGDTGEIKNEIREHVDMKINEWQEDEKAELVPGVLFIDEVHMLDIECFSYLNRALESEQSPIVIMATNRG
;
A
#
# COMPACT_ATOMS: atom_id res chain seq x y z
N ILE A 1 -13.13 2.19 7.53
CA ILE A 1 -12.38 3.42 7.85
C ILE A 1 -11.50 3.79 6.67
N ARG A 2 -11.42 5.08 6.32
CA ARG A 2 -10.48 5.66 5.37
C ARG A 2 -9.44 6.43 6.15
N VAL A 3 -8.19 5.97 6.14
CA VAL A 3 -7.06 6.67 6.75
C VAL A 3 -6.35 7.44 5.66
N LYS A 4 -6.13 8.74 5.89
CA LYS A 4 -5.34 9.58 5.00
C LYS A 4 -3.91 9.61 5.51
N GLU A 5 -2.99 9.15 4.67
CA GLU A 5 -1.56 9.19 4.96
C GLU A 5 -0.87 10.08 3.93
N GLU A 6 -0.15 11.10 4.39
CA GLU A 6 0.73 11.88 3.54
C GLU A 6 2.05 11.11 3.35
N SER A 7 2.34 10.69 2.12
CA SER A 7 3.61 10.10 1.76
C SER A 7 4.39 11.03 0.83
N GLU A 8 5.67 11.22 1.12
CA GLU A 8 6.58 11.91 0.20
C GLU A 8 7.13 10.91 -0.81
N VAL A 9 6.79 11.13 -2.08
CA VAL A 9 7.20 10.26 -3.19
C VAL A 9 8.16 10.99 -4.13
N ILE A 10 9.11 10.25 -4.71
CA ILE A 10 9.94 10.70 -5.81
C ILE A 10 9.50 9.97 -7.07
N GLU A 11 9.02 10.72 -8.07
CA GLU A 11 8.57 10.18 -9.35
C GLU A 11 9.40 10.74 -10.50
N GLY A 12 9.98 9.87 -11.33
CA GLY A 12 10.82 10.30 -12.45
C GLY A 12 11.16 9.19 -13.43
N GLU A 13 11.64 9.58 -14.60
CA GLU A 13 12.24 8.67 -15.58
C GLU A 13 13.72 8.45 -15.23
N VAL A 14 14.14 7.19 -15.21
CA VAL A 14 15.53 6.79 -15.04
C VAL A 14 16.32 7.09 -16.29
N VAL A 15 17.31 7.98 -16.21
CA VAL A 15 18.22 8.28 -17.32
C VAL A 15 19.36 7.28 -17.35
N GLU A 16 20.02 7.09 -16.21
CA GLU A 16 21.20 6.27 -16.04
C GLU A 16 21.27 5.71 -14.61
N ILE A 17 21.79 4.48 -14.48
CA ILE A 17 22.09 3.85 -13.20
C ILE A 17 23.53 3.35 -13.27
N THR A 18 24.36 3.85 -12.36
CA THR A 18 25.77 3.47 -12.21
C THR A 18 25.95 2.79 -10.87
N ILE A 19 26.38 1.53 -10.84
CA ILE A 19 26.59 0.78 -9.59
C ILE A 19 28.08 0.43 -9.46
N GLU A 20 28.74 1.01 -8.46
CA GLU A 20 30.13 0.71 -8.13
C GLU A 20 30.18 -0.36 -7.04
N LYS A 21 30.67 -1.55 -7.40
CA LYS A 21 30.90 -2.64 -6.44
C LYS A 21 32.32 -2.56 -5.93
N TYR A 22 32.52 -2.12 -4.69
CA TYR A 22 33.83 -2.21 -4.04
C TYR A 22 34.12 -3.66 -3.67
N LYS A 23 34.92 -4.34 -4.49
CA LYS A 23 35.55 -5.60 -4.08
C LYS A 23 36.69 -5.25 -3.13
N GLY A 24 36.43 -5.32 -1.82
CA GLY A 24 37.48 -5.30 -0.82
C GLY A 24 38.45 -6.45 -1.11
N THR A 25 39.64 -6.12 -1.61
CA THR A 25 40.77 -7.04 -1.66
C THR A 25 41.13 -7.37 -0.21
N PHE A 26 41.08 -8.65 0.17
CA PHE A 26 41.59 -9.25 1.41
C PHE A 26 40.67 -9.43 2.63
N ASP A 27 39.37 -9.67 2.50
CA ASP A 27 38.68 -10.35 3.62
C ASP A 27 37.59 -11.33 3.19
N LYS A 28 37.52 -12.47 3.89
CA LYS A 28 36.71 -13.65 3.53
C LYS A 28 35.20 -13.48 3.77
N ASN A 29 34.74 -12.27 4.06
CA ASN A 29 33.34 -11.84 4.06
C ASN A 29 33.28 -10.30 3.99
N PRO A 30 33.29 -9.68 2.80
CA PRO A 30 33.08 -8.24 2.74
C PRO A 30 31.60 -7.95 3.02
N PRO A 31 31.25 -6.96 3.88
CA PRO A 31 29.92 -6.37 3.78
C PRO A 31 29.79 -5.85 2.35
N ASN A 32 28.77 -6.30 1.62
CA ASN A 32 28.43 -5.79 0.29
C ASN A 32 28.18 -4.27 0.42
N ASN A 33 29.21 -3.44 0.34
CA ASN A 33 29.10 -1.99 0.24
C ASN A 33 29.17 -1.64 -1.25
N CYS A 34 28.03 -1.81 -1.91
CA CYS A 34 27.75 -1.25 -3.22
C CYS A 34 27.26 0.19 -3.04
N LEU A 35 27.96 1.13 -3.64
CA LEU A 35 27.49 2.50 -3.77
C LEU A 35 27.04 2.69 -5.21
N GLY A 36 25.85 3.21 -5.40
CA GLY A 36 25.30 3.48 -6.71
C GLY A 36 25.00 4.96 -6.88
N LYS A 37 24.87 5.38 -8.12
CA LYS A 37 24.31 6.68 -8.51
C LYS A 37 23.22 6.43 -9.51
N MET A 38 22.10 7.13 -9.36
CA MET A 38 21.01 7.10 -10.31
C MET A 38 20.63 8.52 -10.69
N ILE A 39 20.40 8.72 -11.97
CA ILE A 39 19.95 10.00 -12.51
C ILE A 39 18.47 9.87 -12.83
N LEU A 40 17.64 10.69 -12.19
CA LEU A 40 16.21 10.79 -12.45
C LEU A 40 15.89 12.12 -13.12
N LYS A 41 15.03 12.07 -14.12
CA LYS A 41 14.52 13.26 -14.80
C LYS A 41 12.99 13.32 -14.80
N THR A 42 12.50 14.53 -14.84
CA THR A 42 11.12 14.94 -15.17
C THR A 42 11.17 15.77 -16.45
N THR A 43 10.03 16.29 -16.91
CA THR A 43 10.03 17.27 -18.01
C THR A 43 10.72 18.59 -17.65
N GLU A 44 10.84 18.92 -16.36
CA GLU A 44 11.32 20.23 -15.90
C GLU A 44 12.71 20.18 -15.25
N MET A 45 13.08 19.06 -14.63
CA MET A 45 14.38 18.94 -13.97
C MET A 45 14.98 17.54 -13.96
N GLU A 46 16.29 17.50 -13.74
CA GLU A 46 17.11 16.30 -13.66
C GLU A 46 17.99 16.38 -12.42
N THR A 47 18.03 15.31 -11.61
CA THR A 47 18.84 15.25 -10.40
C THR A 47 19.53 13.91 -10.26
N VAL A 48 20.68 13.94 -9.58
CA VAL A 48 21.50 12.77 -9.29
C VAL A 48 21.25 12.35 -7.84
N TYR A 49 20.91 11.08 -7.64
CA TYR A 49 20.71 10.46 -6.34
C TYR A 49 21.80 9.43 -6.06
N ASP A 50 22.41 9.52 -4.89
CA ASP A 50 23.29 8.47 -4.37
C ASP A 50 22.44 7.32 -3.79
N LEU A 51 22.74 6.11 -4.21
CA LEU A 51 22.03 4.89 -3.84
C LEU A 51 22.83 4.08 -2.82
N GLY A 52 22.19 3.71 -1.72
CA GLY A 52 22.70 2.71 -0.80
C GLY A 52 22.38 1.28 -1.22
N ASN A 53 22.99 0.30 -0.55
CA ASN A 53 22.81 -1.14 -0.83
C ASN A 53 21.35 -1.57 -0.97
N LYS A 54 20.48 -1.20 -0.01
CA LYS A 54 19.07 -1.60 -0.01
C LYS A 54 18.32 -1.12 -1.26
N MET A 55 18.62 0.09 -1.72
CA MET A 55 18.01 0.65 -2.93
C MET A 55 18.52 -0.04 -4.18
N ILE A 56 19.82 -0.38 -4.23
CA ILE A 56 20.42 -1.12 -5.33
C ILE A 56 19.78 -2.51 -5.45
N ASP A 57 19.60 -3.21 -4.32
CA ASP A 57 18.94 -4.51 -4.29
C ASP A 57 17.48 -4.40 -4.75
N ALA A 58 16.76 -3.36 -4.34
CA ALA A 58 15.39 -3.10 -4.79
C ALA A 58 15.30 -2.81 -6.30
N LEU A 59 16.22 -1.99 -6.84
CA LEU A 59 16.29 -1.71 -8.28
C LEU A 59 16.56 -2.99 -9.10
N GLN A 60 17.44 -3.86 -8.61
CA GLN A 60 17.73 -5.14 -9.26
C GLN A 60 16.54 -6.11 -9.16
N LYS A 61 15.86 -6.16 -8.02
CA LYS A 61 14.68 -7.01 -7.81
C LYS A 61 13.52 -6.64 -8.75
N GLU A 62 13.31 -5.34 -8.97
CA GLU A 62 12.27 -4.82 -9.86
C GLU A 62 12.71 -4.72 -11.34
N ASN A 63 13.93 -5.17 -11.68
CA ASN A 63 14.52 -5.09 -13.02
C ASN A 63 14.42 -3.69 -13.65
N ILE A 64 14.78 -2.67 -12.88
CA ILE A 64 14.71 -1.28 -13.33
C ILE A 64 15.89 -0.94 -14.23
N SER A 65 15.59 -0.29 -15.35
CA SER A 65 16.54 0.04 -16.41
C SER A 65 16.38 1.48 -16.89
N ALA A 66 17.38 1.98 -17.64
CA ALA A 66 17.32 3.31 -18.24
C ALA A 66 16.11 3.42 -19.21
N GLY A 67 15.27 4.43 -18.98
CA GLY A 67 14.02 4.69 -19.67
C GLY A 67 12.77 4.21 -18.91
N ASP A 68 12.91 3.55 -17.77
CA ASP A 68 11.77 3.21 -16.92
C ASP A 68 11.32 4.42 -16.09
N ILE A 69 10.01 4.54 -15.89
CA ILE A 69 9.40 5.53 -15.00
C ILE A 69 9.11 4.84 -13.68
N ILE A 70 9.66 5.37 -12.60
CA ILE A 70 9.59 4.78 -11.27
C ILE A 70 9.01 5.77 -10.26
N CYS A 71 8.35 5.23 -9.24
CA CYS A 71 7.90 5.93 -8.05
C CYS A 71 8.64 5.34 -6.84
N ILE A 72 9.29 6.19 -6.06
CA ILE A 72 10.02 5.83 -4.85
C ILE A 72 9.33 6.50 -3.68
N ASP A 73 8.81 5.70 -2.76
CA ASP A 73 8.31 6.21 -1.49
C ASP A 73 9.50 6.46 -0.55
N LYS A 74 9.68 7.70 -0.09
CA LYS A 74 10.79 8.09 0.80
C LYS A 74 10.67 7.48 2.19
N GLY A 75 9.46 7.24 2.68
CA GLY A 75 9.23 6.71 4.01
C GLY A 75 9.57 5.22 4.09
N THR A 76 9.12 4.46 3.10
CA THR A 76 9.32 2.99 3.06
C THR A 76 10.57 2.56 2.29
N GLY A 77 11.10 3.40 1.40
CA GLY A 77 12.16 3.04 0.46
C GLY A 77 11.69 2.05 -0.61
N LYS A 78 10.38 1.83 -0.76
CA LYS A 78 9.82 0.93 -1.76
C LYS A 78 9.87 1.60 -3.13
N ILE A 79 10.42 0.89 -4.10
CA ILE A 79 10.49 1.31 -5.49
C ILE A 79 9.40 0.57 -6.27
N THR A 80 8.60 1.31 -7.04
CA THR A 80 7.55 0.76 -7.89
C THR A 80 7.78 1.20 -9.33
N LYS A 81 7.83 0.24 -10.27
CA LYS A 81 7.91 0.52 -11.70
C LYS A 81 6.52 0.87 -12.23
N ILE A 82 6.31 2.12 -12.64
CA ILE A 82 5.04 2.61 -13.18
C ILE A 82 4.89 2.19 -14.65
N GLY A 83 5.99 2.25 -15.40
CA GLY A 83 6.00 1.91 -16.82
C GLY A 83 7.30 2.30 -17.49
N ARG A 84 7.29 2.38 -18.82
CA ARG A 84 8.44 2.79 -19.63
C ARG A 84 8.12 4.07 -20.40
N SER A 85 9.10 4.97 -20.54
CA SER A 85 8.90 6.25 -21.22
C SER A 85 8.66 6.05 -22.73
N PHE A 86 7.70 6.80 -23.29
CA PHE A 86 7.41 6.77 -24.73
C PHE A 86 8.61 7.18 -25.61
N GLY A 87 9.50 8.03 -25.09
CA GLY A 87 10.65 8.58 -25.82
C GLY A 87 11.67 7.54 -26.30
N LYS A 88 11.72 6.36 -25.65
CA LYS A 88 12.63 5.25 -26.02
C LYS A 88 11.91 4.04 -26.63
N SER A 89 10.63 4.18 -26.99
CA SER A 89 9.84 3.09 -27.59
C SER A 89 10.38 2.56 -28.93
N LYS A 90 11.16 3.37 -29.66
CA LYS A 90 11.70 3.01 -30.99
C LYS A 90 13.01 2.21 -30.97
N ASP A 91 13.75 2.22 -29.87
CA ASP A 91 15.09 1.62 -29.82
C ASP A 91 15.10 0.17 -29.30
N PHE A 92 13.95 -0.34 -28.85
CA PHE A 92 13.81 -1.70 -28.31
C PHE A 92 12.63 -2.41 -28.99
N ASP A 93 12.88 -2.97 -30.17
CA ASP A 93 11.93 -3.76 -30.98
C ASP A 93 11.65 -5.18 -30.39
N ALA A 94 12.05 -5.41 -29.14
CA ALA A 94 11.95 -6.68 -28.41
C ALA A 94 11.35 -6.47 -27.01
N LEU A 95 10.24 -5.73 -26.94
CA LEU A 95 9.52 -5.50 -25.69
C LEU A 95 8.48 -6.59 -25.43
N ASP A 96 8.41 -7.01 -24.17
CA ASP A 96 7.40 -7.93 -23.64
C ASP A 96 5.99 -7.35 -23.91
N PRO A 97 5.01 -8.14 -24.42
CA PRO A 97 3.66 -7.67 -24.72
C PRO A 97 2.96 -6.91 -23.57
N ASN A 98 3.45 -7.04 -22.33
CA ASN A 98 2.92 -6.40 -21.13
C ASN A 98 3.61 -5.07 -20.74
N THR A 99 4.48 -4.48 -21.57
CA THR A 99 5.12 -3.20 -21.19
C THR A 99 4.14 -2.03 -21.30
N ASN A 100 3.72 -1.51 -20.14
CA ASN A 100 2.93 -0.28 -20.06
C ASN A 100 3.81 0.93 -20.38
N PHE A 101 3.46 1.66 -21.45
CA PHE A 101 4.10 2.92 -21.79
C PHE A 101 3.41 4.08 -21.10
N VAL A 102 4.20 4.93 -20.44
CA VAL A 102 3.72 6.06 -19.64
C VAL A 102 4.48 7.31 -20.04
N GLN A 103 3.84 8.47 -19.97
CA GLN A 103 4.48 9.75 -20.24
C GLN A 103 5.46 10.11 -19.12
N CYS A 104 6.54 10.80 -19.46
CA CYS A 104 7.48 11.35 -18.48
C CYS A 104 6.72 12.22 -17.47
N PRO A 105 6.92 12.03 -16.15
CA PRO A 105 6.27 12.85 -15.15
C PRO A 105 6.63 14.33 -15.31
N GLU A 106 5.62 15.19 -15.14
CA GLU A 106 5.76 16.65 -15.22
C GLU A 106 5.93 17.28 -13.83
N GLY A 107 6.60 18.44 -13.76
CA GLY A 107 6.83 19.17 -12.51
C GLY A 107 8.00 18.65 -11.69
N GLU A 108 7.93 18.85 -10.37
CA GLU A 108 8.99 18.44 -9.45
C GLU A 108 9.09 16.91 -9.29
N LEU A 109 10.30 16.37 -9.11
CA LEU A 109 10.60 14.96 -8.85
C LEU A 109 10.03 14.54 -7.51
N GLN A 110 10.18 15.39 -6.49
CA GLN A 110 9.63 15.12 -5.16
C GLN A 110 8.24 15.73 -5.06
N LYS A 111 7.25 14.90 -4.75
CA LYS A 111 5.86 15.31 -4.58
C LYS A 111 5.32 14.76 -3.27
N ARG A 112 4.39 15.49 -2.66
CA ARG A 112 3.57 14.96 -1.57
C ARG A 112 2.33 14.33 -2.16
N LYS A 113 2.09 13.06 -1.82
CA LYS A 113 0.94 12.31 -2.27
C LYS A 113 0.13 11.88 -1.06
N GLU A 114 -1.13 12.28 -1.04
CA GLU A 114 -2.10 11.74 -0.09
C GLU A 114 -2.52 10.35 -0.58
N LEU A 115 -2.21 9.34 0.23
CA LEU A 115 -2.67 7.98 0.05
C LEU A 115 -3.86 7.75 0.96
N VAL A 116 -4.98 7.33 0.36
CA VAL A 116 -6.19 6.99 1.11
C VAL A 116 -6.27 5.48 1.23
N HIS A 117 -6.04 4.97 2.43
CA HIS A 117 -6.14 3.55 2.74
C HIS A 117 -7.52 3.25 3.31
N THR A 118 -8.28 2.38 2.62
CA THR A 118 -9.58 1.92 3.12
C THR A 118 -9.42 0.54 3.74
N VAL A 119 -9.74 0.42 5.03
CA VAL A 119 -9.63 -0.82 5.81
C VAL A 119 -10.91 -1.03 6.61
N THR A 120 -11.30 -2.27 6.90
CA THR A 120 -12.47 -2.55 7.76
C THR A 120 -12.08 -2.54 9.24
N LEU A 121 -13.04 -2.28 10.13
CA LEU A 121 -12.81 -2.36 11.58
C LEU A 121 -12.37 -3.77 11.99
N HIS A 122 -12.99 -4.78 11.37
CA HIS A 122 -12.65 -6.18 11.60
C HIS A 122 -11.19 -6.50 11.27
N ASP A 123 -10.64 -5.98 10.17
CA ASP A 123 -9.23 -6.21 9.82
C ASP A 123 -8.29 -5.65 10.90
N ILE A 124 -8.61 -4.47 11.44
CA ILE A 124 -7.84 -3.82 12.50
C ILE A 124 -7.92 -4.66 13.79
N ASP A 125 -9.10 -5.15 14.13
CA ASP A 125 -9.30 -6.03 15.29
C ASP A 125 -8.45 -7.30 15.17
N VAL A 126 -8.46 -7.96 14.02
CA VAL A 126 -7.70 -9.20 13.77
C VAL A 126 -6.19 -8.96 13.90
N ILE A 127 -5.70 -7.85 13.33
CA ILE A 127 -4.28 -7.48 13.39
C ILE A 127 -3.84 -7.24 14.84
N ASN A 128 -4.67 -6.58 15.66
CA ASN A 128 -4.36 -6.29 17.06
C ASN A 128 -4.57 -7.49 17.99
N SER A 129 -5.31 -8.52 17.56
CA SER A 129 -5.64 -9.68 18.40
C SER A 129 -4.58 -10.78 18.46
N ARG A 130 -3.71 -10.94 17.45
CA ARG A 130 -2.79 -12.09 17.36
C ARG A 130 -1.35 -11.67 17.15
N THR A 131 -0.43 -12.46 17.71
CA THR A 131 1.03 -12.31 17.52
C THR A 131 1.49 -12.55 16.09
N GLN A 132 0.71 -13.32 15.29
CA GLN A 132 0.94 -13.55 13.85
C GLN A 132 0.32 -12.46 12.96
N GLY A 133 -0.34 -11.45 13.54
CA GLY A 133 -0.78 -10.21 12.90
C GLY A 133 -1.47 -10.39 11.54
N PHE A 134 -1.03 -9.60 10.56
CA PHE A 134 -1.57 -9.49 9.20
C PHE A 134 -1.73 -10.83 8.44
N LEU A 135 -0.88 -11.84 8.69
CA LEU A 135 -0.98 -13.12 7.99
C LEU A 135 -2.25 -13.90 8.36
N ALA A 136 -2.83 -13.66 9.54
CA ALA A 136 -4.07 -14.31 9.96
C ALA A 136 -5.28 -13.92 9.10
N LEU A 137 -5.23 -12.76 8.43
CA LEU A 137 -6.26 -12.33 7.48
C LEU A 137 -6.35 -13.28 6.27
N PHE A 138 -5.25 -13.95 5.92
CA PHE A 138 -5.19 -14.83 4.75
C PHE A 138 -5.34 -16.31 5.10
N SER A 139 -5.22 -16.68 6.37
CA SER A 139 -5.34 -18.08 6.81
C SER A 139 -6.77 -18.49 7.13
N GLY A 140 -7.71 -17.54 7.28
CA GLY A 140 -9.11 -17.80 7.61
C GLY A 140 -9.35 -18.28 9.05
N ASP A 141 -8.30 -18.56 9.81
CA ASP A 141 -8.34 -18.92 11.23
C ASP A 141 -8.22 -17.67 12.10
N THR A 142 -9.20 -16.77 11.98
CA THR A 142 -9.21 -15.51 12.74
C THR A 142 -9.60 -15.74 14.20
N GLY A 143 -10.41 -16.76 14.49
CA GLY A 143 -10.91 -17.07 15.84
C GLY A 143 -11.77 -15.95 16.43
N GLU A 144 -12.19 -16.12 17.68
CA GLU A 144 -12.96 -15.09 18.38
C GLU A 144 -12.04 -13.97 18.89
N ILE A 145 -12.45 -12.72 18.67
CA ILE A 145 -11.74 -11.53 19.12
C ILE A 145 -12.32 -11.10 20.46
N LYS A 146 -11.44 -10.91 21.45
CA LYS A 146 -11.82 -10.46 22.79
C LYS A 146 -12.40 -9.04 22.75
N ASN A 147 -13.43 -8.80 23.56
CA ASN A 147 -14.06 -7.47 23.66
C ASN A 147 -13.08 -6.37 24.08
N GLU A 148 -12.11 -6.66 24.96
CA GLU A 148 -11.08 -5.70 25.37
C GLU A 148 -10.29 -5.11 24.18
N ILE A 149 -10.09 -5.91 23.13
CA ILE A 149 -9.36 -5.48 21.92
C ILE A 149 -10.25 -4.60 21.07
N ARG A 150 -11.53 -4.96 20.91
CA ARG A 150 -12.51 -4.15 20.19
C ARG A 150 -12.67 -2.78 20.84
N GLU A 151 -12.85 -2.73 22.16
CA GLU A 151 -12.96 -1.47 22.91
C GLU A 151 -11.69 -0.60 22.77
N HIS A 152 -10.51 -1.22 22.76
CA HIS A 152 -9.25 -0.50 22.53
C HIS A 152 -9.13 0.04 21.11
N VAL A 153 -9.55 -0.73 20.10
CA VAL A 153 -9.57 -0.30 18.70
C VAL A 153 -10.59 0.83 18.50
N ASP A 154 -11.79 0.70 19.04
CA ASP A 154 -12.84 1.73 18.97
C ASP A 154 -12.35 3.06 19.58
N MET A 155 -11.67 3.02 20.72
CA MET A 155 -11.08 4.21 21.35
C MET A 155 -10.04 4.88 20.44
N LYS A 156 -9.11 4.12 19.85
CA LYS A 156 -8.11 4.66 18.91
C LYS A 156 -8.73 5.23 17.64
N ILE A 157 -9.80 4.61 17.15
CA ILE A 157 -10.49 5.08 15.95
C ILE A 157 -11.20 6.39 16.23
N ASN A 158 -11.83 6.53 17.39
CA ASN A 158 -12.42 7.80 17.82
C ASN A 158 -11.33 8.89 17.94
N GLU A 159 -10.16 8.59 18.52
CA GLU A 159 -9.02 9.52 18.54
C GLU A 159 -8.58 9.93 17.12
N TRP A 160 -8.50 8.98 16.17
CA TRP A 160 -8.13 9.29 14.78
C TRP A 160 -9.18 10.08 14.02
N GLN A 161 -10.46 9.94 14.39
CA GLN A 161 -11.53 10.77 13.85
C GLN A 161 -11.49 12.20 14.41
N GLU A 162 -11.23 12.35 15.72
CA GLU A 162 -11.05 13.66 16.36
C GLU A 162 -9.84 14.43 15.79
N ASP A 163 -8.76 13.72 15.48
CA ASP A 163 -7.55 14.25 14.84
C ASP A 163 -7.70 14.52 13.32
N GLU A 164 -8.87 14.28 12.72
CA GLU A 164 -9.13 14.35 11.27
C GLU A 164 -8.20 13.48 10.39
N LYS A 165 -7.51 12.49 10.99
CA LYS A 165 -6.62 11.55 10.29
C LYS A 165 -7.38 10.41 9.61
N ALA A 166 -8.58 10.11 10.11
CA ALA A 166 -9.40 9.03 9.59
C ALA A 166 -10.89 9.38 9.50
N GLU A 167 -11.55 8.82 8.49
CA GLU A 167 -12.98 8.97 8.25
C GLU A 167 -13.66 7.60 8.29
N LEU A 168 -14.76 7.48 9.02
CA LEU A 168 -15.59 6.28 8.96
C LEU A 168 -16.58 6.37 7.81
N VAL A 169 -16.55 5.35 6.96
CA VAL A 169 -17.44 5.22 5.82
C VAL A 169 -18.34 4.02 6.09
N PRO A 170 -19.65 4.24 6.31
CA PRO A 170 -20.62 3.16 6.47
C PRO A 170 -20.63 2.26 5.23
N GLY A 171 -20.53 0.95 5.46
CA GLY A 171 -20.61 -0.05 4.41
C GLY A 171 -22.04 -0.51 4.14
N VAL A 172 -22.15 -1.64 3.43
CA VAL A 172 -23.40 -2.36 3.22
C VAL A 172 -23.22 -3.79 3.74
N LEU A 173 -24.10 -4.22 4.64
CA LEU A 173 -24.20 -5.60 5.08
C LEU A 173 -25.37 -6.26 4.35
N PHE A 174 -25.04 -7.20 3.45
CA PHE A 174 -26.05 -8.00 2.77
C PHE A 174 -26.22 -9.36 3.46
N ILE A 175 -27.44 -9.67 3.87
CA ILE A 175 -27.80 -10.95 4.48
C ILE A 175 -28.80 -11.64 3.55
N ASP A 176 -28.32 -12.69 2.89
CA ASP A 176 -29.20 -13.58 2.13
C ASP A 176 -29.87 -14.60 3.05
N GLU A 177 -31.01 -15.13 2.62
CA GLU A 177 -31.79 -16.13 3.35
C GLU A 177 -32.04 -15.77 4.82
N VAL A 178 -32.45 -14.53 5.09
CA VAL A 178 -32.62 -14.00 6.46
C VAL A 178 -33.59 -14.83 7.33
N HIS A 179 -34.47 -15.62 6.71
CA HIS A 179 -35.36 -16.57 7.38
C HIS A 179 -34.62 -17.72 8.11
N MET A 180 -33.30 -17.87 7.90
CA MET A 180 -32.45 -18.80 8.63
C MET A 180 -31.93 -18.22 9.96
N LEU A 181 -32.08 -16.91 10.20
CA LEU A 181 -31.68 -16.27 11.45
C LEU A 181 -32.69 -16.54 12.56
N ASP A 182 -32.18 -16.68 13.79
CA ASP A 182 -33.01 -16.80 14.98
C ASP A 182 -33.37 -15.42 15.57
N ILE A 183 -34.23 -15.44 16.60
CA ILE A 183 -34.69 -14.22 17.27
C ILE A 183 -33.55 -13.46 17.97
N GLU A 184 -32.50 -14.16 18.41
CA GLU A 184 -31.35 -13.55 19.06
C GLU A 184 -30.51 -12.76 18.06
N CYS A 185 -30.32 -13.28 16.84
CA CYS A 185 -29.67 -12.56 15.74
C CYS A 185 -30.43 -11.28 15.39
N PHE A 186 -31.77 -11.32 15.30
CA PHE A 186 -32.55 -10.12 15.03
C PHE A 186 -32.48 -9.09 16.17
N SER A 187 -32.49 -9.56 17.42
CA SER A 187 -32.30 -8.68 18.59
C SER A 187 -30.93 -8.00 18.55
N TYR A 188 -29.88 -8.75 18.19
CA TYR A 188 -28.54 -8.22 18.01
C TYR A 188 -28.48 -7.18 16.87
N LEU A 189 -29.06 -7.50 15.70
CA LEU A 189 -29.10 -6.59 14.55
C LEU A 189 -29.83 -5.29 14.89
N ASN A 190 -30.96 -5.35 15.59
CA ASN A 190 -31.69 -4.16 16.03
C ASN A 190 -30.82 -3.26 16.91
N ARG A 191 -30.14 -3.81 17.92
CA ARG A 191 -29.24 -3.04 18.78
C ARG A 191 -28.05 -2.47 17.99
N ALA A 192 -27.50 -3.23 17.04
CA ALA A 192 -26.38 -2.79 16.22
C ALA A 192 -26.78 -1.68 15.22
N LEU A 193 -28.03 -1.65 14.78
CA LEU A 193 -28.59 -0.62 13.90
C LEU A 193 -28.86 0.72 14.60
N GLU A 194 -28.89 0.76 15.93
CA GLU A 194 -29.03 2.00 16.71
C GLU A 194 -27.74 2.83 16.73
N SER A 195 -26.59 2.23 16.40
CA SER A 195 -25.31 2.94 16.31
C SER A 195 -25.27 3.86 15.10
N GLU A 196 -24.78 5.09 15.26
CA GLU A 196 -24.60 6.04 14.15
C GLU A 196 -23.62 5.52 13.08
N GLN A 197 -22.72 4.62 13.46
CA GLN A 197 -21.71 4.04 12.57
C GLN A 197 -22.18 2.73 11.92
N SER A 198 -23.46 2.38 12.06
CA SER A 198 -24.01 1.13 11.53
C SER A 198 -24.02 1.11 10.00
N PRO A 199 -23.63 0.00 9.35
CA PRO A 199 -23.75 -0.13 7.91
C PRO A 199 -25.22 -0.21 7.48
N ILE A 200 -25.48 0.05 6.20
CA ILE A 200 -26.81 -0.19 5.62
C ILE A 200 -27.02 -1.71 5.56
N VAL A 201 -28.03 -2.20 6.26
CA VAL A 201 -28.38 -3.63 6.25
C VAL A 201 -29.43 -3.91 5.19
N ILE A 202 -29.10 -4.78 4.22
CA ILE A 202 -30.00 -5.25 3.17
C ILE A 202 -30.26 -6.74 3.43
N MET A 203 -31.54 -7.09 3.61
CA MET A 203 -31.96 -8.47 3.88
C MET A 203 -32.76 -9.03 2.69
N ALA A 204 -32.50 -10.27 2.32
CA ALA A 204 -33.28 -11.00 1.32
C ALA A 204 -33.92 -12.26 1.95
N THR A 205 -35.14 -12.58 1.52
CA THR A 205 -35.82 -13.83 1.89
C THR A 205 -36.52 -14.42 0.67
N ASN A 206 -36.35 -15.73 0.49
CA ASN A 206 -37.07 -16.52 -0.50
C ASN A 206 -38.36 -17.14 0.07
N ARG A 207 -38.66 -16.90 1.35
CA ARG A 207 -39.90 -17.31 2.02
C ARG A 207 -40.81 -16.09 2.19
N GLY A 208 -42.03 -16.20 1.66
CA GLY A 208 -43.11 -15.21 1.84
C GLY A 208 -44.00 -15.51 3.02
#